data_AF-A0A951RL71-F1
#
_entry.id   AF-A0A951RL71-F1
#
_cell.length_a   1.000
_cell.length_b   1.000
_cell.length_c   1.000
_cell.angle_alpha   90.00
_cell.angle_beta   90.00
_cell.angle_gamma   90.00
#
_symmetry.space_group_name_H-M   'P 1'
#
loop_
_entity.id
_entity.type
_entity.pdbx_description
1 polymer ?
#
loop_
_entity_poly.entity_id
_entity_poly.type
_entity_poly.pdbx_seq_one_letter_code
_entity_poly.pdbx_strand_id
1 'polypeptide(L)'
;MKPKNIFAFFFILMLLMQIQSCNKVQYHIFQSYINTYKKPEDIDFNVKKSGIIEFRSGLIKKNYSWISEGNDKIVYDSLCHAHNDISYNKKRDYIAYPHWGEASTLCINGINIISNTDFDQNHPAGASLNNIVRLVSYSPKKFIDSGYIDTFDWKYDSPGSFEGLYDFVNIEEMKNFHPIDKQLSELYVDDMKMLPPYVFGYLVFDSNPADSKEHELTITISLCDGSNIEKTLVKVFD
;
A
#
# COMPACT_ATOMS: atom_id res chain seq x y z
N MET A 1 33.92 20.10 53.13
CA MET A 1 33.01 20.65 52.10
C MET A 1 31.91 19.63 51.83
N LYS A 2 30.65 19.93 52.17
CA LYS A 2 29.55 18.95 52.11
C LYS A 2 29.07 18.79 50.65
N PRO A 3 28.93 17.55 50.12
CA PRO A 3 28.57 17.27 48.73
C PRO A 3 27.07 17.45 48.43
N LYS A 4 26.40 18.41 49.08
CA LYS A 4 24.95 18.60 48.93
C LYS A 4 24.55 19.26 47.60
N ASN A 5 25.47 19.96 46.94
CA ASN A 5 25.18 20.70 45.70
C ASN A 5 25.36 19.85 44.43
N ILE A 6 26.16 18.77 44.49
CA ILE A 6 26.40 17.90 43.33
C ILE A 6 25.17 17.02 43.05
N PHE A 7 24.53 16.52 44.10
CA PHE A 7 23.33 15.67 43.97
C PHE A 7 22.13 16.44 43.40
N ALA A 8 21.93 17.69 43.82
CA ALA A 8 20.89 18.56 43.28
C ALA A 8 21.14 18.89 41.80
N PHE A 9 22.40 19.10 41.41
CA PHE A 9 22.77 19.35 40.02
C PHE A 9 22.54 18.14 39.12
N PHE A 10 22.91 16.93 39.57
CA PHE A 10 22.62 15.69 38.83
C PHE A 10 21.12 15.40 38.71
N PHE A 11 20.33 15.70 39.74
CA PHE A 11 18.88 15.52 39.70
C PHE A 11 18.19 16.50 38.73
N ILE A 12 18.64 17.76 38.69
CA ILE A 12 18.17 18.75 37.71
C ILE A 12 18.60 18.36 36.29
N LEU A 13 19.83 17.85 36.10
CA LEU A 13 20.31 17.39 34.81
C LEU A 13 19.53 16.15 34.32
N MET A 14 19.20 15.20 35.19
CA MET A 14 18.33 14.06 34.87
C MET A 14 16.91 14.51 34.51
N LEU A 15 16.34 15.49 35.23
CA LEU A 15 15.05 16.09 34.86
C LEU A 15 15.12 16.79 33.49
N LEU A 16 16.18 17.57 33.22
CA LEU A 16 16.38 18.24 31.93
C LEU A 16 16.58 17.22 30.78
N MET A 17 17.27 16.11 31.02
CA MET A 17 17.40 15.02 30.05
C MET A 17 16.08 14.27 29.81
N GLN A 18 15.21 14.15 30.83
CA GLN A 18 13.85 13.61 30.65
C GLN A 18 12.93 14.58 29.89
N ILE A 19 13.15 15.89 29.97
CA ILE A 19 12.42 16.88 29.15
C ILE A 19 12.87 16.84 27.67
N GLN A 20 14.05 16.28 27.36
CA GLN A 20 14.51 16.07 25.99
C GLN A 20 14.02 14.76 25.34
N SER A 21 13.40 13.85 26.10
CA SER A 21 12.66 12.69 25.55
C SER A 21 11.30 13.10 24.96
N CYS A 22 11.27 14.23 24.28
CA CYS A 22 10.06 14.94 23.89
C CYS A 22 9.65 14.53 22.47
N ASN A 23 8.93 13.42 22.33
CA ASN A 23 8.03 13.21 21.19
C ASN A 23 6.90 14.26 21.27
N LYS A 24 7.20 15.50 20.88
CA LYS A 24 6.21 16.59 20.88
C LYS A 24 5.27 16.39 19.70
N VAL A 25 3.98 16.32 20.02
CA VAL A 25 2.91 16.37 19.03
C VAL A 25 2.98 17.72 18.32
N GLN A 26 3.19 17.68 17.01
CA GLN A 26 3.18 18.80 16.08
C GLN A 26 1.81 18.87 15.40
N TYR A 27 1.46 20.03 14.84
CA TYR A 27 0.22 20.22 14.08
C TYR A 27 0.51 20.90 12.75
N HIS A 28 -0.15 20.45 11.70
CA HIS A 28 -0.08 21.04 10.37
C HIS A 28 -1.44 21.03 9.68
N ILE A 29 -1.69 21.98 8.78
CA ILE A 29 -2.88 21.99 7.92
C ILE A 29 -2.50 21.31 6.61
N PHE A 30 -2.93 20.07 6.46
CA PHE A 30 -2.63 19.27 5.28
C PHE A 30 -3.62 19.64 4.15
N GLN A 31 -3.09 20.15 3.05
CA GLN A 31 -3.86 20.48 1.84
C GLN A 31 -4.39 19.21 1.14
N SER A 32 -3.62 18.13 1.21
CA SER A 32 -3.89 16.83 0.62
C SER A 32 -4.01 15.77 1.72
N TYR A 33 -4.81 14.72 1.50
CA TYR A 33 -4.90 13.59 2.43
C TYR A 33 -3.66 12.69 2.32
N ILE A 34 -3.16 12.42 1.13
CA ILE A 34 -1.86 11.78 0.97
C ILE A 34 -0.78 12.80 1.29
N ASN A 35 -0.07 12.54 2.37
CA ASN A 35 1.05 13.36 2.79
C ASN A 35 2.38 12.83 2.25
N THR A 36 2.45 11.56 1.86
CA THR A 36 3.66 10.95 1.30
C THR A 36 3.34 9.94 0.21
N TYR A 37 3.90 10.14 -0.98
CA TYR A 37 3.97 9.12 -2.02
C TYR A 37 5.33 8.41 -1.98
N LYS A 38 5.32 7.07 -2.01
CA LYS A 38 6.54 6.26 -2.03
C LYS A 38 6.76 5.66 -3.40
N LYS A 39 7.94 5.92 -3.97
CA LYS A 39 8.37 5.36 -5.24
C LYS A 39 9.13 4.08 -5.00
N PRO A 40 8.61 2.92 -5.43
CA PRO A 40 9.38 1.68 -5.41
C PRO A 40 10.55 1.75 -6.39
N GLU A 41 11.65 1.09 -6.06
CA GLU A 41 12.75 0.81 -6.98
C GLU A 41 12.34 -0.27 -7.99
N ASP A 42 11.66 -1.30 -7.48
CA ASP A 42 11.22 -2.48 -8.19
C ASP A 42 9.93 -3.06 -7.58
N ILE A 43 9.37 -4.03 -8.30
CA ILE A 43 8.20 -4.80 -7.90
C ILE A 43 8.63 -6.24 -7.66
N ASP A 44 8.08 -6.83 -6.60
CA ASP A 44 8.36 -8.21 -6.22
C ASP A 44 7.07 -8.99 -5.92
N PHE A 45 7.16 -10.32 -6.05
CA PHE A 45 6.08 -11.25 -5.80
C PHE A 45 6.54 -12.39 -4.90
N ASN A 46 5.84 -12.58 -3.77
CA ASN A 46 6.18 -13.64 -2.81
C ASN A 46 5.02 -14.60 -2.62
N VAL A 47 5.24 -15.88 -2.90
CA VAL A 47 4.28 -16.95 -2.60
C VAL A 47 4.28 -17.21 -1.09
N LYS A 48 3.15 -16.96 -0.43
CA LYS A 48 2.94 -17.29 0.99
C LYS A 48 2.66 -18.79 1.15
N LYS A 49 2.79 -19.30 2.38
CA LYS A 49 2.50 -20.70 2.70
C LYS A 49 1.07 -21.14 2.36
N SER A 50 0.11 -20.22 2.37
CA SER A 50 -1.28 -20.45 1.93
C SER A 50 -1.45 -20.51 0.41
N GLY A 51 -0.36 -20.37 -0.35
CA GLY A 51 -0.40 -20.28 -1.79
C GLY A 51 -0.80 -18.91 -2.34
N ILE A 52 -1.16 -17.94 -1.49
CA ILE A 52 -1.47 -16.57 -1.91
C ILE A 52 -0.20 -15.86 -2.36
N ILE A 53 -0.27 -15.07 -3.42
CA ILE A 53 0.89 -14.32 -3.93
C ILE A 53 0.80 -12.88 -3.39
N GLU A 54 1.76 -12.49 -2.56
CA GLU A 54 1.92 -11.10 -2.12
C GLU A 54 2.54 -10.28 -3.25
N PHE A 55 1.82 -9.23 -3.70
CA PHE A 55 2.26 -8.26 -4.69
C PHE A 55 2.75 -7.01 -3.95
N ARG A 56 4.06 -6.72 -4.02
CA ARG A 56 4.70 -5.74 -3.14
C ARG A 56 5.74 -4.89 -3.83
N SER A 57 6.10 -3.79 -3.18
CA SER A 57 7.33 -3.07 -3.49
C SER A 57 8.52 -3.91 -3.06
N GLY A 58 9.62 -3.84 -3.81
CA GLY A 58 10.93 -4.07 -3.23
C GLY A 58 11.36 -2.84 -2.42
N LEU A 59 12.57 -2.34 -2.63
CA LEU A 59 13.07 -1.20 -1.87
C LEU A 59 12.35 0.09 -2.26
N ILE A 60 12.08 0.96 -1.28
CA ILE A 60 11.57 2.30 -1.55
C ILE A 60 12.74 3.17 -2.00
N LYS A 61 12.77 3.49 -3.30
CA LYS A 61 13.80 4.33 -3.92
C LYS A 61 13.72 5.77 -3.45
N LYS A 62 12.49 6.29 -3.29
CA LYS A 62 12.26 7.71 -3.01
C LYS A 62 10.93 7.97 -2.33
N ASN A 63 10.88 9.00 -1.50
CA ASN A 63 9.64 9.54 -0.93
C ASN A 63 9.43 10.96 -1.47
N TYR A 64 8.20 11.26 -1.86
CA TYR A 64 7.73 12.60 -2.24
C TYR A 64 6.65 13.00 -1.24
N SER A 65 6.84 14.08 -0.50
CA SER A 65 5.96 14.41 0.62
C SER A 65 5.64 15.90 0.72
N TRP A 66 4.67 16.21 1.57
CA TRP A 66 4.26 17.58 1.89
C TRP A 66 5.40 18.47 2.42
N ILE A 67 6.42 17.86 3.08
CA ILE A 67 7.64 18.56 3.55
C ILE A 67 8.79 18.54 2.53
N SER A 68 8.64 17.87 1.40
CA SER A 68 9.69 17.89 0.36
C SER A 68 9.93 19.33 -0.11
N GLU A 69 11.14 19.56 -0.62
CA GLU A 69 11.54 20.84 -1.21
C GLU A 69 12.00 20.63 -2.66
N GLY A 70 12.10 21.72 -3.42
CA GLY A 70 12.60 21.71 -4.80
C GLY A 70 11.84 20.75 -5.72
N ASN A 71 12.58 19.98 -6.53
CA ASN A 71 11.98 19.06 -7.51
C ASN A 71 11.10 17.98 -6.87
N ASP A 72 11.39 17.56 -5.65
CA ASP A 72 10.63 16.50 -4.99
C ASP A 72 9.26 17.01 -4.54
N LYS A 73 9.17 18.29 -4.17
CA LYS A 73 7.89 18.96 -3.90
C LYS A 73 7.05 19.09 -5.16
N ILE A 74 7.66 19.43 -6.29
CA ILE A 74 6.97 19.51 -7.59
C ILE A 74 6.36 18.16 -7.97
N VAL A 75 7.10 17.06 -7.75
CA VAL A 75 6.58 15.71 -8.00
C VAL A 75 5.42 15.37 -7.07
N TYR A 76 5.56 15.65 -5.76
CA TYR A 76 4.49 15.46 -4.79
C TYR A 76 3.21 16.22 -5.19
N ASP A 77 3.33 17.51 -5.50
CA ASP A 77 2.19 18.36 -5.88
C ASP A 77 1.53 17.88 -7.17
N SER A 78 2.33 17.45 -8.16
CA SER A 78 1.82 16.88 -9.40
C SER A 78 1.01 15.60 -9.16
N LEU A 79 1.46 14.72 -8.26
CA LEU A 79 0.73 13.51 -7.88
C LEU A 79 -0.58 13.85 -7.15
N CYS A 80 -0.55 14.80 -6.22
CA CYS A 80 -1.76 15.29 -5.55
C CYS A 80 -2.79 15.83 -6.56
N HIS A 81 -2.35 16.66 -7.51
CA HIS A 81 -3.22 17.16 -8.59
C HIS A 81 -3.76 16.05 -9.48
N ALA A 82 -2.92 15.11 -9.90
CA ALA A 82 -3.32 13.98 -10.75
C ALA A 82 -4.36 13.08 -10.09
N HIS A 83 -4.36 13.01 -8.76
CA HIS A 83 -5.32 12.25 -7.97
C HIS A 83 -6.50 13.06 -7.43
N ASN A 84 -6.60 14.35 -7.79
CA ASN A 84 -7.59 15.30 -7.26
C ASN A 84 -7.56 15.40 -5.72
N ASP A 85 -6.40 15.15 -5.12
CA ASP A 85 -6.18 15.22 -3.69
C ASP A 85 -5.58 16.58 -3.29
N ILE A 86 -6.39 17.64 -3.41
CA ILE A 86 -5.91 19.02 -3.26
C ILE A 86 -6.77 19.89 -2.35
N SER A 87 -7.83 19.33 -1.76
CA SER A 87 -8.82 20.10 -1.01
C SER A 87 -9.11 19.53 0.38
N TYR A 88 -8.25 18.67 0.93
CA TYR A 88 -8.42 18.03 2.22
C TYR A 88 -8.50 19.07 3.35
N ASN A 89 -7.55 20.00 3.37
CA ASN A 89 -7.53 21.19 4.24
C ASN A 89 -7.78 20.94 5.74
N LYS A 90 -7.40 19.77 6.28
CA LYS A 90 -7.60 19.47 7.71
C LYS A 90 -6.35 19.74 8.54
N LYS A 91 -6.54 20.38 9.70
CA LYS A 91 -5.51 20.45 10.74
C LYS A 91 -5.37 19.07 11.39
N ARG A 92 -4.19 18.47 11.29
CA ARG A 92 -3.89 17.17 11.88
C ARG A 92 -2.60 17.22 12.67
N ASP A 93 -2.52 16.35 13.66
CA ASP A 93 -1.33 16.16 14.44
C ASP A 93 -0.43 15.05 13.90
N TYR A 94 0.85 15.15 14.22
CA TYR A 94 1.88 14.14 13.96
C TYR A 94 3.02 14.30 14.97
N ILE A 95 3.83 13.26 15.17
CA ILE A 95 4.99 13.34 16.08
C ILE A 95 6.25 13.62 15.27
N ALA A 96 6.91 12.57 14.77
CA ALA A 96 8.08 12.69 13.90
C ALA A 96 7.68 12.73 12.42
N TYR A 97 6.65 11.95 12.06
CA TYR A 97 6.07 11.90 10.73
C TYR A 97 4.58 11.51 10.84
N PRO A 98 3.73 11.85 9.85
CA PRO A 98 2.37 11.35 9.79
C PRO A 98 2.37 9.83 9.55
N HIS A 99 1.73 9.06 10.44
CA HIS A 99 1.58 7.60 10.28
C HIS A 99 0.31 7.21 9.50
N TRP A 100 -0.11 8.08 8.58
CA TRP A 100 -1.32 7.97 7.78
C TRP A 100 -1.05 8.51 6.38
N GLY A 101 -2.00 8.41 5.46
CA GLY A 101 -1.94 9.11 4.17
C GLY A 101 -0.68 8.80 3.35
N GLU A 102 -0.31 7.53 3.24
CA GLU A 102 0.77 7.07 2.38
C GLU A 102 0.20 6.29 1.19
N ALA A 103 0.76 6.48 0.00
CA ALA A 103 0.39 5.76 -1.21
C ALA A 103 1.61 5.48 -2.09
N SER A 104 1.53 4.47 -2.95
CA SER A 104 2.53 4.23 -3.98
C SER A 104 2.46 5.29 -5.08
N THR A 105 3.60 5.63 -5.70
CA THR A 105 3.61 6.40 -6.97
C THR A 105 3.28 5.55 -8.19
N LEU A 106 3.11 4.23 -8.01
CA LEU A 106 2.95 3.29 -9.11
C LEU A 106 1.63 3.54 -9.84
N CYS A 107 1.70 3.66 -11.17
CA CYS A 107 0.52 3.76 -12.03
C CYS A 107 0.40 2.48 -12.85
N ILE A 108 -0.51 1.60 -12.43
CA ILE A 108 -0.77 0.30 -13.07
C ILE A 108 -1.94 0.46 -14.03
N ASN A 109 -1.73 0.02 -15.27
CA ASN A 109 -2.75 -0.06 -16.30
C ASN A 109 -3.41 -1.45 -16.37
N GLY A 110 -2.70 -2.51 -16.00
CA GLY A 110 -3.23 -3.87 -16.01
C GLY A 110 -2.31 -4.87 -15.33
N ILE A 111 -2.88 -6.00 -14.92
CA ILE A 111 -2.18 -7.16 -14.40
C ILE A 111 -2.65 -8.37 -15.20
N ASN A 112 -1.73 -9.17 -15.72
CA ASN A 112 -2.04 -10.42 -16.38
C ASN A 112 -1.25 -11.57 -15.76
N ILE A 113 -1.88 -12.72 -15.61
CA ILE A 113 -1.24 -13.94 -15.13
C ILE A 113 -1.54 -15.07 -16.10
N ILE A 114 -0.49 -15.80 -16.48
CA ILE A 114 -0.59 -17.04 -17.26
C ILE A 114 0.17 -18.15 -16.55
N SER A 115 -0.19 -19.40 -16.85
CA SER A 115 0.58 -20.57 -16.44
C SER A 115 1.27 -21.24 -17.62
N ASN A 116 2.44 -21.85 -17.39
CA ASN A 116 3.14 -22.67 -18.37
C ASN A 116 2.49 -24.05 -18.64
N THR A 117 1.55 -24.48 -17.80
CA THR A 117 0.81 -25.74 -17.93
C THR A 117 -0.69 -25.48 -17.90
N ASP A 118 -1.48 -26.45 -18.37
CA ASP A 118 -2.94 -26.38 -18.30
C ASP A 118 -3.37 -26.24 -16.83
N PHE A 119 -4.12 -25.20 -16.53
CA PHE A 119 -4.67 -24.98 -15.19
C PHE A 119 -5.96 -25.79 -15.01
N ASP A 120 -6.86 -25.70 -15.99
CA ASP A 120 -8.06 -26.52 -16.12
C ASP A 120 -8.51 -26.55 -17.60
N GLN A 121 -9.66 -27.15 -17.88
CA GLN A 121 -10.18 -27.28 -19.26
C GLN A 121 -10.46 -25.94 -19.97
N ASN A 122 -10.76 -24.87 -19.22
CA ASN A 122 -11.04 -23.55 -19.76
C ASN A 122 -9.78 -22.67 -19.84
N HIS A 123 -8.71 -23.07 -19.15
CA HIS A 123 -7.47 -22.32 -19.03
C HIS A 123 -6.27 -23.21 -19.42
N PRO A 124 -6.10 -23.50 -20.73
CA PRO A 124 -4.92 -24.22 -21.21
C PRO A 124 -3.64 -23.41 -20.99
N ALA A 125 -2.48 -24.06 -21.10
CA ALA A 125 -1.17 -23.42 -20.96
C ALA A 125 -1.07 -22.14 -21.81
N GLY A 126 -0.61 -21.06 -21.17
CA GLY A 126 -0.51 -19.72 -21.77
C GLY A 126 -1.82 -18.93 -21.84
N ALA A 127 -2.97 -19.52 -21.47
CA ALA A 127 -4.21 -18.78 -21.33
C ALA A 127 -4.16 -17.85 -20.09
N SER A 128 -4.85 -16.72 -20.18
CA SER A 128 -5.00 -15.79 -19.07
C SER A 128 -5.82 -16.41 -17.95
N LEU A 129 -5.36 -16.26 -16.71
CA LEU A 129 -6.05 -16.66 -15.49
C LEU A 129 -6.83 -15.48 -14.86
N ASN A 130 -6.98 -14.36 -15.59
CA ASN A 130 -7.49 -13.12 -15.03
C ASN A 130 -8.94 -13.19 -14.52
N ASN A 131 -9.74 -14.13 -15.01
CA ASN A 131 -11.11 -14.40 -14.58
C ASN A 131 -11.21 -15.37 -13.39
N ILE A 132 -10.08 -15.87 -12.88
CA ILE A 132 -10.01 -16.74 -11.70
C ILE A 132 -8.97 -16.27 -10.68
N VAL A 133 -8.35 -15.10 -10.90
CA VAL A 133 -7.45 -14.45 -9.95
C VAL A 133 -8.03 -13.10 -9.57
N ARG A 134 -8.00 -12.80 -8.27
CA ARG A 134 -8.45 -11.54 -7.68
C ARG A 134 -7.28 -10.72 -7.19
N LEU A 135 -7.36 -9.40 -7.37
CA LEU A 135 -6.57 -8.46 -6.57
C LEU A 135 -7.35 -8.15 -5.29
N VAL A 136 -6.74 -8.47 -4.15
CA VAL A 136 -7.20 -8.08 -2.83
C VAL A 136 -6.27 -6.99 -2.31
N SER A 137 -6.76 -5.76 -2.23
CA SER A 137 -5.99 -4.58 -1.82
C SER A 137 -6.90 -3.48 -1.25
N TYR A 138 -6.38 -2.31 -0.95
CA TYR A 138 -7.19 -1.18 -0.52
C TYR A 138 -6.62 0.14 -1.03
N SER A 139 -7.49 1.14 -1.20
CA SER A 139 -7.10 2.45 -1.72
C SER A 139 -7.92 3.58 -1.08
N PRO A 140 -7.30 4.75 -0.81
CA PRO A 140 -8.01 5.92 -0.33
C PRO A 140 -8.70 6.70 -1.45
N LYS A 141 -8.58 6.26 -2.71
CA LYS A 141 -9.06 7.02 -3.88
C LYS A 141 -10.54 7.37 -3.80
N LYS A 142 -11.39 6.43 -3.36
CA LYS A 142 -12.83 6.66 -3.21
C LYS A 142 -13.15 7.69 -2.11
N PHE A 143 -12.42 7.68 -0.99
CA PHE A 143 -12.55 8.71 0.04
C PHE A 143 -12.15 10.09 -0.50
N ILE A 144 -11.08 10.17 -1.29
CA ILE A 144 -10.63 11.43 -1.92
C ILE A 144 -11.67 11.92 -2.93
N ASP A 145 -12.15 11.05 -3.82
CA ASP A 145 -13.11 11.39 -4.87
C ASP A 145 -14.47 11.83 -4.33
N SER A 146 -14.85 11.33 -3.17
CA SER A 146 -16.07 11.78 -2.50
C SER A 146 -15.94 13.17 -1.89
N GLY A 147 -14.75 13.79 -1.90
CA GLY A 147 -14.46 15.00 -1.13
C GLY A 147 -14.21 14.74 0.36
N TYR A 148 -13.56 13.61 0.69
CA TYR A 148 -13.10 13.25 2.03
C TYR A 148 -14.22 12.96 3.05
N ILE A 149 -15.28 12.28 2.59
CA ILE A 149 -16.48 11.98 3.39
C ILE A 149 -16.88 10.49 3.36
N ASP A 150 -16.62 9.78 2.27
CA ASP A 150 -17.02 8.38 2.13
C ASP A 150 -15.98 7.50 2.82
N THR A 151 -16.41 6.74 3.82
CA THR A 151 -15.54 5.92 4.66
C THR A 151 -16.04 4.49 4.71
N PHE A 152 -15.13 3.55 4.90
CA PHE A 152 -15.42 2.13 4.97
C PHE A 152 -15.29 1.58 6.40
N ASP A 153 -16.25 0.77 6.83
CA ASP A 153 -16.21 0.13 8.14
C ASP A 153 -15.52 -1.23 8.06
N TRP A 154 -14.19 -1.23 8.20
CA TRP A 154 -13.40 -2.47 8.21
C TRP A 154 -13.74 -3.43 9.36
N LYS A 155 -14.44 -2.99 10.40
CA LYS A 155 -14.80 -3.86 11.52
C LYS A 155 -16.00 -4.75 11.21
N TYR A 156 -16.97 -4.22 10.46
CA TYR A 156 -18.23 -4.92 10.20
C TYR A 156 -18.42 -5.31 8.73
N ASP A 157 -17.80 -4.58 7.80
CA ASP A 157 -18.00 -4.77 6.36
C ASP A 157 -16.79 -5.40 5.65
N SER A 158 -15.74 -5.81 6.39
CA SER A 158 -14.54 -6.40 5.78
C SER A 158 -14.90 -7.61 4.90
N PRO A 159 -14.50 -7.63 3.61
CA PRO A 159 -14.74 -8.78 2.75
C PRO A 159 -13.97 -10.01 3.26
N GLY A 160 -14.56 -11.20 3.09
CA GLY A 160 -13.93 -12.46 3.53
C GLY A 160 -12.59 -12.74 2.86
N SER A 161 -12.37 -12.22 1.65
CA SER A 161 -11.09 -12.32 0.92
C SER A 161 -9.91 -11.66 1.64
N PHE A 162 -10.15 -10.77 2.60
CA PHE A 162 -9.10 -10.11 3.41
C PHE A 162 -8.68 -10.93 4.62
N GLU A 163 -9.39 -12.02 4.95
CA GLU A 163 -9.15 -12.80 6.15
C GLU A 163 -7.71 -13.32 6.18
N GLY A 164 -6.96 -12.93 7.22
CA GLY A 164 -5.55 -13.34 7.40
C GLY A 164 -4.53 -12.67 6.47
N LEU A 165 -4.95 -11.71 5.61
CA LEU A 165 -4.05 -10.99 4.69
C LEU A 165 -3.48 -9.71 5.29
N TYR A 166 -4.29 -8.97 6.01
CA TYR A 166 -3.91 -7.67 6.56
C TYR A 166 -4.10 -7.62 8.07
N ASP A 167 -3.10 -7.10 8.77
CA ASP A 167 -3.21 -6.74 10.17
C ASP A 167 -3.32 -5.22 10.28
N PHE A 168 -4.56 -4.73 10.37
CA PHE A 168 -4.83 -3.30 10.44
C PHE A 168 -4.54 -2.78 11.86
N VAL A 169 -3.29 -2.41 12.10
CA VAL A 169 -2.84 -1.83 13.39
C VAL A 169 -3.58 -0.52 13.74
N ASN A 170 -4.09 0.21 12.74
CA ASN A 170 -4.83 1.46 12.93
C ASN A 170 -6.14 1.51 12.12
N ILE A 171 -7.17 0.85 12.64
CA ILE A 171 -8.51 0.78 12.01
C ILE A 171 -9.10 2.18 11.76
N GLU A 172 -8.82 3.15 12.63
CA GLU A 172 -9.37 4.52 12.52
C GLU A 172 -8.85 5.27 11.29
N GLU A 173 -7.59 5.07 10.90
CA GLU A 173 -7.08 5.62 9.64
C GLU A 173 -7.53 4.78 8.44
N MET A 174 -7.65 3.47 8.62
CA MET A 174 -8.06 2.54 7.58
C MET A 174 -9.48 2.80 7.08
N LYS A 175 -10.36 3.42 7.88
CA LYS A 175 -11.71 3.80 7.41
C LYS A 175 -11.71 4.72 6.19
N ASN A 176 -10.62 5.44 5.93
CA ASN A 176 -10.48 6.30 4.76
C ASN A 176 -10.00 5.52 3.52
N PHE A 177 -9.77 4.21 3.64
CA PHE A 177 -9.37 3.32 2.56
C PHE A 177 -10.48 2.31 2.30
N HIS A 178 -10.80 2.11 1.03
CA HIS A 178 -11.83 1.17 0.60
C HIS A 178 -11.22 -0.11 0.06
N PRO A 179 -11.88 -1.26 0.23
CA PRO A 179 -11.41 -2.52 -0.32
C PRO A 179 -11.44 -2.48 -1.85
N ILE A 180 -10.41 -3.07 -2.43
CA ILE A 180 -10.34 -3.53 -3.81
C ILE A 180 -10.38 -5.04 -3.71
N ASP A 181 -11.47 -5.63 -4.19
CA ASP A 181 -11.66 -7.07 -4.21
C ASP A 181 -12.36 -7.42 -5.52
N LYS A 182 -11.56 -7.60 -6.57
CA LYS A 182 -12.04 -7.80 -7.94
C LYS A 182 -11.17 -8.79 -8.69
N GLN A 183 -11.78 -9.56 -9.59
CA GLN A 183 -11.04 -10.38 -10.54
C GLN A 183 -10.19 -9.49 -11.46
N LEU A 184 -9.02 -9.97 -11.87
CA LEU A 184 -8.13 -9.19 -12.74
C LEU A 184 -8.79 -8.86 -14.09
N SER A 185 -9.72 -9.69 -14.56
CA SER A 185 -10.51 -9.45 -15.78
C SER A 185 -11.53 -8.31 -15.64
N GLU A 186 -11.84 -7.88 -14.42
CA GLU A 186 -12.79 -6.81 -14.10
C GLU A 186 -12.09 -5.56 -13.52
N LEU A 187 -10.76 -5.59 -13.40
CA LEU A 187 -9.97 -4.46 -12.91
C LEU A 187 -9.72 -3.44 -14.01
N TYR A 188 -9.98 -2.18 -13.68
CA TYR A 188 -9.61 -1.04 -14.50
C TYR A 188 -8.52 -0.20 -13.82
N VAL A 189 -7.87 0.68 -14.59
CA VAL A 189 -6.83 1.59 -14.10
C VAL A 189 -7.27 2.36 -12.86
N ASP A 190 -8.52 2.81 -12.83
CA ASP A 190 -9.08 3.59 -11.73
C ASP A 190 -9.16 2.80 -10.42
N ASP A 191 -9.37 1.49 -10.49
CA ASP A 191 -9.41 0.61 -9.32
C ASP A 191 -8.04 0.48 -8.65
N MET A 192 -6.96 0.61 -9.43
CA MET A 192 -5.58 0.40 -8.99
C MET A 192 -4.84 1.72 -8.70
N LYS A 193 -5.56 2.84 -8.60
CA LYS A 193 -4.96 4.12 -8.20
C LYS A 193 -4.66 4.12 -6.71
N MET A 194 -3.47 4.63 -6.36
CA MET A 194 -3.07 4.90 -4.97
C MET A 194 -3.04 3.66 -4.07
N LEU A 195 -2.53 2.54 -4.61
CA LEU A 195 -2.30 1.32 -3.84
C LEU A 195 -1.36 1.56 -2.66
N PRO A 196 -1.38 0.70 -1.63
CA PRO A 196 -0.54 0.87 -0.45
C PRO A 196 0.94 0.77 -0.83
N PRO A 197 1.83 1.54 -0.19
CA PRO A 197 3.18 1.76 -0.71
C PRO A 197 4.13 0.56 -0.57
N TYR A 198 3.87 -0.36 0.35
CA TYR A 198 4.75 -1.49 0.65
C TYR A 198 4.21 -2.81 0.10
N VAL A 199 2.95 -3.13 0.43
CA VAL A 199 2.23 -4.28 -0.13
C VAL A 199 1.12 -3.71 -0.99
N PHE A 200 1.32 -3.73 -2.30
CA PHE A 200 0.35 -3.20 -3.27
C PHE A 200 -0.95 -4.01 -3.26
N GLY A 201 -0.89 -5.29 -2.88
CA GLY A 201 -2.05 -6.17 -2.76
C GLY A 201 -1.65 -7.63 -2.63
N TYR A 202 -2.65 -8.49 -2.71
CA TYR A 202 -2.51 -9.94 -2.81
C TYR A 202 -3.23 -10.44 -4.05
N LEU A 203 -2.63 -11.41 -4.73
CA LEU A 203 -3.25 -12.14 -5.83
C LEU A 203 -3.77 -13.46 -5.27
N VAL A 204 -5.09 -13.61 -5.28
CA VAL A 204 -5.81 -14.75 -4.70
C VAL A 204 -6.52 -15.51 -5.81
N PHE A 205 -6.35 -16.83 -5.85
CA PHE A 205 -6.99 -17.69 -6.83
C PHE A 205 -8.37 -18.14 -6.32
N ASP A 206 -9.39 -18.03 -7.16
CA ASP A 206 -10.77 -18.46 -6.87
C ASP A 206 -10.94 -19.98 -6.98
N SER A 207 -10.00 -20.66 -7.65
CA SER A 207 -9.99 -22.11 -7.85
C SER A 207 -8.58 -22.68 -7.86
N ASN A 208 -8.49 -23.98 -7.59
CA ASN A 208 -7.25 -24.76 -7.73
C ASN A 208 -7.17 -25.40 -9.12
N PRO A 209 -5.96 -25.71 -9.61
CA PRO A 209 -5.76 -26.43 -10.86
C PRO A 209 -6.33 -27.85 -10.79
N ALA A 210 -6.72 -28.38 -11.94
CA ALA A 210 -7.40 -29.69 -12.04
C ALA A 210 -6.44 -30.87 -11.85
N ASP A 211 -5.23 -30.79 -12.41
CA ASP A 211 -4.30 -31.91 -12.49
C ASP A 211 -2.93 -31.59 -11.86
N SER A 212 -2.17 -30.66 -12.46
CA SER A 212 -0.86 -30.27 -11.93
C SER A 212 -1.03 -29.43 -10.68
N LYS A 213 -0.26 -29.72 -9.64
CA LYS A 213 -0.21 -28.87 -8.46
C LYS A 213 0.88 -27.83 -8.55
N GLU A 214 1.92 -28.06 -9.34
CA GLU A 214 3.02 -27.11 -9.53
C GLU A 214 2.83 -26.38 -10.86
N HIS A 215 2.87 -25.06 -10.80
CA HIS A 215 2.75 -24.18 -11.96
C HIS A 215 3.86 -23.15 -11.92
N GLU A 216 4.52 -22.95 -13.06
CA GLU A 216 5.29 -21.74 -13.30
C GLU A 216 4.32 -20.68 -13.82
N LEU A 217 4.19 -19.60 -13.07
CA LEU A 217 3.29 -18.49 -13.36
C LEU A 217 4.10 -17.31 -13.87
N THR A 218 3.71 -16.75 -15.01
CA THR A 218 4.23 -15.48 -15.51
C THR A 218 3.23 -14.38 -15.20
N ILE A 219 3.67 -13.39 -14.45
CA ILE A 219 2.90 -12.21 -14.05
C ILE A 219 3.45 -11.02 -14.83
N THR A 220 2.58 -10.35 -15.57
CA THR A 220 2.89 -9.12 -16.31
C THR A 220 2.12 -7.95 -15.69
N ILE A 221 2.84 -6.91 -15.28
CA ILE A 221 2.29 -5.64 -14.82
C ILE A 221 2.51 -4.61 -15.92
N SER A 222 1.42 -4.15 -16.53
CA SER A 222 1.45 -3.05 -17.49
C SER A 222 1.33 -1.73 -16.76
N LEU A 223 2.25 -0.81 -17.01
CA LEU A 223 2.28 0.52 -16.41
C LEU A 223 1.63 1.56 -17.32
N CYS A 224 1.18 2.67 -16.74
CA CYS A 224 0.52 3.75 -17.48
C CYS A 224 1.44 4.46 -18.49
N ASP A 225 2.77 4.34 -18.35
CA ASP A 225 3.72 4.88 -19.31
C ASP A 225 3.96 3.96 -20.53
N GLY A 226 3.26 2.83 -20.59
CA GLY A 226 3.35 1.83 -21.66
C GLY A 226 4.45 0.78 -21.44
N SER A 227 5.26 0.89 -20.38
CA SER A 227 6.23 -0.15 -20.03
C SER A 227 5.56 -1.33 -19.33
N ASN A 228 6.21 -2.50 -19.39
CA ASN A 228 5.77 -3.71 -18.72
C ASN A 228 6.85 -4.21 -17.76
N ILE A 229 6.43 -4.73 -16.62
CA ILE A 229 7.27 -5.50 -15.70
C ILE A 229 6.79 -6.95 -15.75
N GLU A 230 7.69 -7.87 -16.05
CA GLU A 230 7.39 -9.30 -16.09
C GLU A 230 8.19 -10.03 -15.02
N LYS A 231 7.51 -10.93 -14.30
CA LYS A 231 8.10 -11.79 -13.27
C LYS A 231 7.55 -13.19 -13.40
N THR A 232 8.43 -14.17 -13.24
CA THR A 232 8.05 -15.58 -13.21
C THR A 232 8.28 -16.14 -11.81
N LEU A 233 7.35 -16.94 -11.32
CA LEU A 233 7.47 -17.65 -10.04
C LEU A 233 6.88 -19.04 -10.13
N VAL A 234 7.36 -19.94 -9.29
CA VAL A 234 6.77 -21.27 -9.14
C VAL A 234 5.80 -21.24 -7.95
N LYS A 235 4.58 -21.70 -8.19
CA LYS A 235 3.56 -21.86 -7.16
C LYS A 235 3.10 -23.32 -7.13
N VAL A 236 3.08 -23.87 -5.91
CA VAL A 236 2.43 -25.15 -5.63
C VAL A 236 1.04 -24.86 -5.05
N PHE A 237 0.02 -25.49 -5.61
CA PHE A 237 -1.38 -25.47 -5.16
C PHE A 237 -1.65 -26.69 -4.28
N ASP A 238 -2.52 -26.53 -3.29
CA ASP A 238 -2.87 -27.59 -2.32
C ASP A 238 -3.76 -28.68 -2.92
#